data_AF-A0AA95L646-F1
#
_entry.id   AF-A0AA95L646-F1
#
_cell.length_a   1.000
_cell.length_b   1.000
_cell.length_c   1.000
_cell.angle_alpha   90.00
_cell.angle_beta   90.00
_cell.angle_gamma   90.00
#
_symmetry.space_group_name_H-M   'P 1'
#
loop_
_entity.id
_entity.type
_entity.pdbx_description
1 polymer ?
#
loop_
_entity_poly.entity_id
_entity_poly.type
_entity_poly.pdbx_seq_one_letter_code
_entity_poly.pdbx_strand_id
1 'polypeptide(L)'
;MKPLVSVQTVVEKGVGIMRSLFIFVWCTVILIFTCTSSFHDLIQQGVLRFRWDGDPTFSDFLSPLPYVLSKGFLLQKLGHIVVFQVLTILLLMKFRSHMIILAMTASFASLTEILQLYFSRGGRAFDIGFDLIGILLTLAIANILRIKHSSRIDLNN
;
A
#
# COMPACT_ATOMS: atom_id res chain seq x y z
N MET A 1 10.52 -15.75 42.45
CA MET A 1 9.79 -16.46 41.38
C MET A 1 9.92 -15.65 40.09
N LYS A 2 10.74 -16.08 39.12
CA LYS A 2 10.75 -15.48 37.77
C LYS A 2 9.60 -16.10 36.98
N PRO A 3 8.74 -15.33 36.31
CA PRO A 3 7.67 -15.92 35.54
C PRO A 3 8.27 -16.65 34.34
N LEU A 4 7.94 -17.94 34.21
CA LEU A 4 8.19 -18.71 33.00
C LEU A 4 7.29 -18.15 31.91
N VAL A 5 7.78 -17.12 31.22
CA VAL A 5 7.23 -16.73 29.91
C VAL A 5 7.31 -17.98 29.04
N SER A 6 6.16 -18.57 28.68
CA SER A 6 6.16 -19.82 27.93
C SER A 6 6.85 -19.61 26.60
N VAL A 7 7.66 -20.57 26.14
CA VAL A 7 8.39 -20.51 24.87
C VAL A 7 7.45 -20.12 23.70
N GLN A 8 6.20 -20.59 23.74
CA GLN A 8 5.15 -20.22 22.80
C GLN A 8 4.90 -18.71 22.73
N THR A 9 4.82 -18.03 23.87
CA THR A 9 4.62 -16.56 23.90
C THR A 9 5.83 -15.78 23.38
N VAL A 10 7.04 -16.32 23.51
CA VAL A 10 8.25 -15.71 22.94
C VAL A 10 8.25 -15.84 21.41
N VAL A 11 7.90 -17.03 20.89
CA VAL A 11 7.82 -17.28 19.45
C VAL A 11 6.73 -16.43 18.79
N GLU A 12 5.53 -16.35 19.38
CA GLU A 12 4.43 -15.52 18.85
C GLU A 12 4.80 -14.03 18.80
N LYS A 13 5.46 -13.53 19.85
CA LYS A 13 6.01 -12.17 19.86
C LYS A 13 7.04 -11.97 18.75
N GLY A 14 7.97 -12.92 18.58
CA GLY A 14 8.98 -12.88 17.52
C GLY A 14 8.38 -12.83 16.12
N VAL A 15 7.37 -13.66 15.84
CA VAL A 15 6.64 -13.67 14.56
C VAL A 15 5.89 -12.35 14.34
N GLY A 16 5.28 -11.79 15.37
CA GLY A 16 4.62 -10.48 15.31
C GLY A 16 5.59 -9.34 14.97
N ILE A 17 6.80 -9.36 15.53
CA ILE A 17 7.85 -8.38 15.24
C ILE A 17 8.30 -8.51 13.79
N MET A 18 8.59 -9.72 13.31
CA MET A 18 9.00 -9.94 11.91
C MET A 18 7.96 -9.41 10.90
N ARG A 19 6.67 -9.70 11.12
CA ARG A 19 5.58 -9.15 10.28
C ARG A 19 5.55 -7.63 10.27
N SER A 20 5.79 -7.01 11.43
CA SER A 20 5.84 -5.56 11.57
C SER A 20 7.01 -4.95 10.81
N LEU A 21 8.18 -5.59 10.84
CA LEU A 21 9.35 -5.18 10.08
C LEU A 21 9.11 -5.26 8.57
N PHE A 22 8.50 -6.33 8.07
CA PHE A 22 8.15 -6.44 6.65
C PHE A 22 7.18 -5.34 6.20
N ILE A 23 6.15 -5.04 7.00
CA ILE A 23 5.23 -3.94 6.71
C ILE A 23 5.99 -2.60 6.68
N PHE A 24 6.85 -2.35 7.66
CA PHE A 24 7.62 -1.11 7.73
C PHE A 24 8.56 -0.92 6.53
N VAL A 25 9.30 -1.98 6.17
CA VAL A 25 10.17 -1.99 4.99
C VAL A 25 9.35 -1.75 3.73
N TRP A 26 8.20 -2.39 3.59
CA TRP A 26 7.33 -2.20 2.42
C TRP A 26 6.77 -0.78 2.34
N CYS A 27 6.33 -0.18 3.46
CA CYS A 27 5.93 1.23 3.49
C CYS A 27 7.08 2.17 3.07
N THR A 28 8.30 1.87 3.50
CA THR A 28 9.50 2.64 3.12
C THR A 28 9.77 2.54 1.63
N VAL A 29 9.67 1.33 1.06
CA VAL A 29 9.77 1.09 -0.38
C VAL A 29 8.71 1.91 -1.14
N ILE A 30 7.45 1.85 -0.72
CA ILE A 30 6.37 2.66 -1.33
C ILE A 30 6.76 4.14 -1.30
N LEU A 31 7.16 4.68 -0.16
CA LEU A 31 7.52 6.10 -0.03
C LEU A 31 8.68 6.50 -0.97
N ILE A 32 9.75 5.70 -1.03
CA ILE A 32 10.90 5.96 -1.90
C ILE A 32 10.46 6.03 -3.36
N PHE A 33 9.65 5.07 -3.81
CA PHE A 33 9.24 4.98 -5.21
C PHE A 33 8.14 5.97 -5.59
N THR A 34 7.23 6.31 -4.68
CA THR A 34 6.19 7.32 -4.96
C THR A 34 6.75 8.73 -4.90
N CYS A 35 7.67 9.03 -3.98
CA CYS A 35 8.28 10.35 -3.84
C CYS A 35 9.39 10.63 -4.86
N THR A 36 9.66 9.75 -5.82
CA THR A 36 10.59 10.10 -6.89
C THR A 36 9.98 11.16 -7.80
N SER A 37 10.75 12.20 -8.15
CA SER A 37 10.25 13.32 -8.95
C SER A 37 9.90 12.91 -10.39
N SER A 38 10.61 11.94 -10.96
CA SER A 38 10.37 11.45 -12.32
C SER A 38 10.25 9.92 -12.37
N PHE A 39 9.02 9.43 -12.53
CA PHE A 39 8.76 8.02 -12.88
C PHE A 39 9.32 7.64 -14.25
N HIS A 40 9.40 8.61 -15.18
CA HIS A 40 9.99 8.34 -16.48
C HIS A 40 11.48 8.03 -16.34
N ASP A 41 12.21 8.83 -15.56
CA ASP A 41 13.64 8.60 -15.29
C ASP A 41 13.84 7.31 -14.50
N LEU A 42 12.95 7.00 -13.56
CA LEU A 42 12.99 5.74 -12.83
C LEU A 42 12.86 4.53 -13.77
N ILE A 43 11.88 4.52 -14.68
CA ILE A 43 11.63 3.37 -15.55
C ILE A 43 12.66 3.27 -16.70
N GLN A 44 13.03 4.40 -17.30
CA GLN A 44 13.93 4.41 -18.47
C GLN A 44 15.40 4.35 -18.09
N GLN A 45 15.77 4.98 -16.97
CA GLN A 45 17.18 5.20 -16.59
C GLN A 45 17.53 4.52 -15.27
N GLY A 46 16.54 4.01 -14.51
CA GLY A 46 16.77 3.44 -13.18
C GLY A 46 17.18 4.48 -12.13
N VAL A 47 16.94 5.77 -12.41
CA VAL A 47 17.43 6.88 -11.57
C VAL A 47 16.34 7.34 -10.62
N LEU A 48 16.63 7.26 -9.32
CA LEU A 48 15.83 7.89 -8.27
C LEU A 48 16.28 9.34 -8.09
N ARG A 49 15.38 10.28 -8.39
CA ARG A 49 15.56 11.71 -8.09
C ARG A 49 14.50 12.15 -7.10
N PHE A 50 14.90 13.00 -6.16
CA PHE A 50 14.02 13.64 -5.19
C PHE A 50 14.19 15.14 -5.32
N ARG A 51 13.09 15.88 -5.40
CA ARG A 51 13.12 17.34 -5.46
C ARG A 51 12.08 17.86 -4.49
N TRP A 52 12.53 18.43 -3.38
CA TRP A 52 11.62 19.04 -2.42
C TRP A 52 11.11 20.40 -2.93
N ASP A 53 9.81 20.60 -2.82
CA ASP A 53 9.10 21.84 -3.07
C ASP A 53 8.31 22.22 -1.80
N GLY A 54 8.70 23.33 -1.18
CA GLY A 54 8.09 23.80 0.06
C GLY A 54 6.76 24.52 -0.14
N ASP A 55 6.41 24.88 -1.38
CA ASP A 55 5.18 25.57 -1.74
C ASP A 55 4.51 24.87 -2.94
N PRO A 56 4.06 23.61 -2.76
CA PRO A 56 3.53 22.84 -3.87
C PRO A 56 2.20 23.42 -4.33
N THR A 57 1.98 23.39 -5.65
CA THR A 57 0.71 23.87 -6.23
C THR A 57 -0.42 22.87 -5.98
N PHE A 58 -1.18 23.07 -4.91
CA PHE A 58 -2.29 22.16 -4.53
C PHE A 58 -3.43 22.08 -5.56
N SER A 59 -3.58 23.04 -6.48
CA SER A 59 -4.56 22.91 -7.57
C SER A 59 -4.27 21.69 -8.45
N ASP A 60 -3.00 21.28 -8.54
CA ASP A 60 -2.60 20.12 -9.34
C ASP A 60 -3.18 18.82 -8.76
N PHE A 61 -3.43 18.78 -7.46
CA PHE A 61 -4.03 17.63 -6.78
C PHE A 61 -5.43 17.31 -7.31
N LEU A 62 -6.21 18.34 -7.69
CA LEU A 62 -7.56 18.18 -8.23
C LEU A 62 -7.58 18.14 -9.77
N SER A 63 -6.41 18.04 -10.41
CA SER A 63 -6.34 17.96 -11.86
C SER A 63 -7.06 16.72 -12.38
N PRO A 64 -7.83 16.84 -13.48
CA PRO A 64 -8.55 15.72 -14.06
C PRO A 64 -7.60 14.69 -14.69
N LEU A 65 -8.14 13.51 -14.99
CA LEU A 65 -7.45 12.50 -15.79
C LEU A 65 -7.01 13.09 -17.13
N PRO A 66 -5.79 12.81 -17.59
CA PRO A 66 -5.33 13.28 -18.89
C PRO A 66 -6.17 12.63 -20.01
N TYR A 67 -6.50 13.41 -21.03
CA TYR A 67 -7.22 12.92 -22.21
C TYR A 67 -6.46 11.81 -22.95
N VAL A 68 -5.12 11.90 -22.97
CA VAL A 68 -4.24 10.89 -23.57
C VAL A 68 -3.61 10.03 -22.49
N LEU A 69 -4.01 8.76 -22.43
CA LEU A 69 -3.41 7.77 -21.54
C LEU A 69 -2.15 7.18 -22.19
N SER A 70 -0.99 7.72 -21.83
CA SER A 70 0.30 7.18 -22.27
C SER A 70 0.58 5.82 -21.62
N LYS A 71 1.40 4.98 -22.27
CA LYS A 71 1.85 3.69 -21.69
C LYS A 71 2.53 3.87 -20.34
N GLY A 72 3.33 4.93 -20.18
CA GLY A 72 3.99 5.25 -18.91
C GLY A 72 2.99 5.62 -17.82
N PHE A 73 1.94 6.37 -18.16
CA PHE A 73 0.86 6.68 -17.21
C PHE A 73 0.13 5.40 -16.75
N LEU A 74 -0.25 4.52 -17.68
CA LEU A 74 -0.89 3.25 -17.35
C LEU A 74 -0.01 2.36 -16.48
N LEU A 75 1.27 2.23 -16.81
CA LEU A 75 2.23 1.46 -16.03
C LEU A 75 2.38 2.03 -14.61
N GLN A 76 2.39 3.36 -14.48
CA GLN A 76 2.41 4.01 -13.17
C GLN A 76 1.17 3.61 -12.34
N LYS A 77 -0.05 3.71 -12.91
CA LYS A 77 -1.29 3.34 -12.18
C LYS A 77 -1.36 1.86 -11.83
N LEU A 78 -0.86 0.99 -12.70
CA LEU A 78 -0.72 -0.42 -12.38
C LEU A 78 0.23 -0.63 -11.20
N GLY A 79 1.35 0.10 -11.17
CA GLY A 79 2.28 0.12 -10.04
C GLY A 79 1.59 0.47 -8.73
N HIS A 80 0.83 1.57 -8.70
CA HIS A 80 0.00 2.00 -7.56
C HIS A 80 -0.91 0.88 -7.05
N ILE A 81 -1.73 0.29 -7.94
CA ILE A 81 -2.62 -0.82 -7.60
C ILE A 81 -1.82 -1.98 -6.98
N VAL A 82 -0.70 -2.38 -7.59
CA VAL A 82 0.10 -3.54 -7.14
C VAL A 82 0.76 -3.28 -5.79
N VAL A 83 1.38 -2.11 -5.58
CA VAL A 83 2.11 -1.86 -4.33
C VAL A 83 1.17 -1.77 -3.12
N PHE A 84 -0.03 -1.21 -3.32
CA PHE A 84 -1.05 -1.18 -2.27
C PHE A 84 -1.73 -2.53 -2.06
N GLN A 85 -1.91 -3.36 -3.10
CA GLN A 85 -2.31 -4.76 -2.92
C GLN A 85 -1.34 -5.51 -2.01
N VAL A 86 -0.04 -5.43 -2.27
CA VAL A 86 0.99 -6.10 -1.44
C VAL A 86 0.94 -5.59 0.00
N LEU A 87 0.79 -4.28 0.21
CA LEU A 87 0.63 -3.71 1.55
C LEU A 87 -0.61 -4.27 2.26
N THR A 88 -1.76 -4.36 1.57
CA THR A 88 -2.99 -4.94 2.12
C THR A 88 -2.81 -6.41 2.50
N ILE A 89 -2.09 -7.21 1.69
CA ILE A 89 -1.77 -8.61 2.01
C ILE A 89 -0.93 -8.70 3.28
N LEU A 90 0.14 -7.90 3.40
CA LEU A 90 0.99 -7.88 4.59
C LEU A 90 0.20 -7.50 5.85
N LEU A 91 -0.74 -6.56 5.73
CA LEU A 91 -1.61 -6.17 6.83
C LEU A 91 -2.64 -7.24 7.18
N LEU A 92 -3.18 -7.99 6.20
CA LEU A 92 -4.03 -9.16 6.44
C LEU A 92 -3.31 -10.28 7.19
N MET A 93 -1.98 -10.38 7.04
CA MET A 93 -1.17 -11.33 7.82
C MET A 93 -0.99 -10.90 9.28
N LYS A 94 -1.18 -9.62 9.61
CA LYS A 94 -0.98 -9.08 10.96
C LYS A 94 -2.29 -8.79 11.70
N PHE A 95 -3.27 -8.24 11.01
CA PHE A 95 -4.54 -7.79 11.56
C PHE A 95 -5.68 -8.67 11.07
N ARG A 96 -6.69 -8.89 11.93
CA ARG A 96 -7.89 -9.66 11.54
C ARG A 96 -9.02 -8.80 10.98
N SER A 97 -9.13 -7.54 11.44
CA SER A 97 -10.21 -6.63 11.06
C SER A 97 -9.95 -5.99 9.70
N HIS A 98 -10.82 -6.27 8.73
CA HIS A 98 -10.77 -5.64 7.41
C HIS A 98 -10.94 -4.11 7.48
N MET A 99 -11.73 -3.61 8.45
CA MET A 99 -11.92 -2.16 8.62
C MET A 99 -10.64 -1.46 9.09
N ILE A 100 -9.89 -2.08 10.00
CA ILE A 100 -8.59 -1.54 10.44
C ILE A 100 -7.61 -1.53 9.26
N ILE A 101 -7.57 -2.62 8.49
CA ILE A 101 -6.68 -2.73 7.33
C ILE A 101 -7.03 -1.66 6.30
N LEU A 102 -8.32 -1.54 5.94
CA LEU A 102 -8.81 -0.53 5.00
C LEU A 102 -8.45 0.88 5.45
N ALA A 103 -8.70 1.23 6.72
CA ALA A 103 -8.38 2.53 7.27
C ALA A 103 -6.87 2.80 7.19
N MET A 104 -6.03 1.86 7.61
CA MET A 104 -4.57 2.01 7.56
C MET A 104 -4.06 2.21 6.13
N THR A 105 -4.51 1.38 5.17
CA THR A 105 -4.05 1.48 3.78
C THR A 105 -4.58 2.70 3.08
N ALA A 106 -5.85 3.09 3.30
CA ALA A 106 -6.45 4.27 2.70
C ALA A 106 -5.80 5.55 3.24
N SER A 107 -5.56 5.63 4.55
CA SER A 107 -4.83 6.76 5.14
C SER A 107 -3.40 6.85 4.60
N PHE A 108 -2.71 5.71 4.43
CA PHE A 108 -1.37 5.70 3.88
C PHE A 108 -1.35 6.10 2.38
N ALA A 109 -2.29 5.62 1.57
CA ALA A 109 -2.46 6.02 0.17
C ALA A 109 -2.67 7.53 0.03
N SER A 110 -3.61 8.08 0.78
CA SER A 110 -3.86 9.53 0.81
C SER A 110 -2.62 10.32 1.24
N LEU A 111 -1.91 9.84 2.26
CA LEU A 111 -0.67 10.49 2.72
C LEU A 111 0.41 10.46 1.63
N THR A 112 0.61 9.34 0.94
CA THR A 112 1.61 9.24 -0.12
C THR A 112 1.29 10.12 -1.32
N GLU A 113 0.02 10.32 -1.66
CA GLU A 113 -0.39 11.23 -2.74
C GLU A 113 -0.20 12.71 -2.36
N ILE A 114 -0.49 13.07 -1.11
CA ILE A 114 -0.23 14.43 -0.60
C ILE A 114 1.27 14.69 -0.57
N LEU A 115 2.05 13.72 -0.07
CA LEU A 115 3.51 13.88 0.06
C LEU A 115 4.17 14.02 -1.32
N GLN A 116 3.67 13.33 -2.34
CA GLN A 116 4.16 13.45 -3.71
C GLN A 116 4.19 14.90 -4.23
N LEU A 117 3.20 15.73 -3.87
CA LEU A 117 3.17 17.14 -4.27
C LEU A 117 4.44 17.89 -3.82
N TYR A 118 4.89 17.63 -2.58
CA TYR A 118 6.12 18.21 -2.04
C TYR A 118 7.38 17.66 -2.69
N PHE A 119 7.31 16.55 -3.44
CA PHE A 119 8.45 16.01 -4.18
C PHE A 119 8.47 16.45 -5.66
N SER A 120 7.73 17.52 -5.98
CA SER A 120 7.46 17.99 -7.34
C SER A 120 6.91 16.87 -8.25
N ARG A 121 6.21 15.91 -7.63
CA ARG A 121 5.59 14.79 -8.31
C ARG A 121 4.11 15.12 -8.49
N GLY A 122 3.55 14.74 -9.64
CA GLY A 122 2.14 14.97 -9.94
C GLY A 122 1.21 14.02 -9.18
N GLY A 123 1.19 14.16 -7.85
CA GLY A 123 0.24 13.50 -6.95
C GLY A 123 -1.16 14.05 -7.22
N ARG A 124 -2.16 13.17 -7.33
CA ARG A 124 -3.52 13.55 -7.73
C ARG A 124 -4.54 12.81 -6.91
N ALA A 125 -5.67 13.46 -6.63
CA ALA A 125 -6.75 12.88 -5.84
C ALA A 125 -7.27 11.56 -6.42
N PHE A 126 -7.31 11.42 -7.75
CA PHE A 126 -7.76 10.18 -8.39
C PHE A 126 -6.76 9.02 -8.26
N ASP A 127 -5.49 9.29 -7.92
CA ASP A 127 -4.48 8.26 -7.71
C ASP A 127 -4.76 7.46 -6.43
N ILE A 128 -5.33 8.12 -5.42
CA ILE A 128 -5.93 7.47 -4.25
C ILE A 128 -7.02 6.47 -4.68
N GLY A 129 -7.78 6.80 -5.73
CA GLY A 129 -8.78 5.89 -6.30
C GLY A 129 -8.17 4.62 -6.87
N PHE A 130 -7.05 4.73 -7.60
CA PHE A 130 -6.31 3.56 -8.08
C PHE A 130 -5.72 2.73 -6.94
N ASP A 131 -5.17 3.37 -5.91
CA ASP A 131 -4.68 2.69 -4.72
C ASP A 131 -5.82 1.90 -4.03
N LEU A 132 -6.99 2.54 -3.88
CA LEU A 132 -8.20 1.93 -3.30
C LEU A 132 -8.70 0.73 -4.11
N ILE A 133 -8.61 0.74 -5.44
CA ILE A 133 -8.96 -0.43 -6.27
C ILE A 133 -8.12 -1.64 -5.85
N GLY A 134 -6.81 -1.47 -5.67
CA GLY A 134 -5.93 -2.55 -5.22
C GLY A 134 -6.27 -3.06 -3.81
N ILE A 135 -6.51 -2.12 -2.89
CA ILE A 135 -6.88 -2.44 -1.50
C ILE A 135 -8.19 -3.24 -1.45
N LEU A 136 -9.24 -2.72 -2.09
CA LEU A 136 -10.57 -3.33 -2.07
C LEU A 136 -10.58 -4.69 -2.78
N LEU A 137 -9.87 -4.82 -3.90
CA LEU A 137 -9.73 -6.10 -4.61
C LEU A 137 -9.11 -7.17 -3.70
N THR A 138 -8.04 -6.83 -2.99
CA THR A 138 -7.37 -7.76 -2.06
C THR A 138 -8.30 -8.16 -0.91
N LEU A 139 -8.99 -7.20 -0.30
CA LEU A 139 -9.93 -7.47 0.79
C LEU A 139 -11.11 -8.35 0.32
N ALA A 140 -11.63 -8.10 -0.88
CA ALA A 140 -12.70 -8.90 -1.48
C ALA A 140 -12.26 -10.35 -1.71
N ILE A 141 -11.09 -10.56 -2.32
CA ILE A 141 -10.50 -11.90 -2.54
C ILE A 141 -10.31 -12.62 -1.20
N ALA A 142 -9.72 -11.94 -0.20
CA ALA A 142 -9.50 -12.51 1.12
C ALA A 142 -10.81 -12.92 1.81
N ASN A 143 -11.88 -12.13 1.64
CA ASN A 143 -13.20 -12.46 2.19
C ASN A 143 -13.81 -13.70 1.51
N ILE A 144 -13.75 -13.77 0.17
CA ILE A 144 -14.25 -14.92 -0.59
C ILE A 144 -13.53 -16.21 -0.18
N LEU A 145 -12.19 -16.16 -0.04
CA LEU A 145 -11.39 -17.32 0.39
C LEU A 145 -11.74 -17.77 1.80
N ARG A 146 -12.00 -16.84 2.73
CA ARG A 146 -12.44 -17.16 4.10
C ARG A 146 -13.81 -17.83 4.13
N ILE A 147 -14.79 -17.31 3.39
CA ILE A 147 -16.14 -17.89 3.29
C ILE A 147 -16.05 -19.32 2.73
N LYS A 148 -15.30 -19.50 1.63
CA LYS A 148 -15.12 -20.83 1.01
C LYS A 148 -14.48 -21.84 1.96
N HIS A 149 -13.53 -21.40 2.79
CA HIS A 149 -12.91 -22.26 3.79
C HIS A 149 -13.90 -22.68 4.89
N SER A 150 -14.73 -21.74 5.38
CA SER A 150 -15.77 -22.04 6.36
C SER A 150 -16.78 -23.06 5.84
N SER A 151 -17.33 -22.85 4.63
CA SER A 151 -18.33 -23.75 4.04
C SER A 151 -17.80 -25.16 3.77
N ARG A 152 -16.48 -25.32 3.55
CA ARG A 152 -15.87 -26.65 3.37
C ARG A 152 -15.81 -27.44 4.68
N ILE A 153 -15.59 -26.78 5.81
CA ILE A 153 -15.55 -27.45 7.12
C ILE A 153 -16.95 -27.99 7.47
N ASP A 154 -18.00 -27.23 7.18
CA ASP A 154 -19.39 -27.62 7.46
C ASP A 154 -19.89 -28.82 6.65
N LEU A 155 -19.29 -29.10 5.47
CA LEU A 155 -19.65 -30.25 4.63
C LEU A 155 -18.93 -31.56 5.00
N ASN A 156 -17.87 -31.48 5.82
CA ASN A 156 -17.04 -32.61 6.19
C ASN A 156 -17.30 -33.14 7.61
N ASN A 157 -18.24 -32.53 8.34
CA ASN A 157 -18.74 -32.97 9.65
C ASN A 157 -20.15 -33.54 9.51
#